data_AF-A0A850QPP8-F1
#
_entry.id   AF-A0A850QPP8-F1
#
_cell.length_a   1.000
_cell.length_b   1.000
_cell.length_c   1.000
_cell.angle_alpha   90.00
_cell.angle_beta   90.00
_cell.angle_gamma   90.00
#
_symmetry.space_group_name_H-M   'P 1'
#
loop_
_entity.id
_entity.type
_entity.pdbx_description
1 polymer ?
#
loop_
_entity_poly.entity_id
_entity_poly.type
_entity_poly.pdbx_seq_one_letter_code
_entity_poly.pdbx_strand_id
1 'polypeptide(L)'
;MRILAKWIVTLIILLLLLITVTLALLQSRFATPIINRLATYSPYPIQFQQVSYSLKQPWHMTFIGPSWSGLEQTRPIAQRVELWWSANLAHPRQFDSVLVAGIHYREPSQFTLPAFATKRLALTDVSLLTPNFEMKNGKVELNNWHSSAQYPWWQSFQGEFIVSADRIYYHQQELNQLLINGRHSTTDKWLFDGLSFTWQHAQVSGQAI
;
A
#
# COMPACT_ATOMS: atom_id res chain seq x y z
N MET A 1 19.95 45.54 -10.08
CA MET A 1 18.63 45.01 -9.63
C MET A 1 17.73 44.52 -10.77
N ARG A 2 17.52 45.26 -11.87
CA ARG A 2 16.64 44.84 -12.99
C ARG A 2 17.05 43.54 -13.71
N ILE A 3 18.34 43.25 -13.84
CA ILE A 3 18.83 42.04 -14.53
C ILE A 3 18.61 40.78 -13.68
N LEU A 4 18.87 40.87 -12.37
CA LEU A 4 18.62 39.77 -11.44
C LEU A 4 17.13 39.38 -11.41
N ALA A 5 16.24 40.38 -11.41
CA ALA A 5 14.80 40.16 -11.49
C ALA A 5 14.39 39.43 -12.78
N LYS A 6 14.97 39.80 -13.93
CA LYS A 6 14.71 39.10 -15.20
C LYS A 6 15.13 37.63 -15.14
N TRP A 7 16.30 37.32 -14.58
CA TRP A 7 16.76 35.93 -14.42
C TRP A 7 15.86 35.11 -13.50
N ILE A 8 15.42 35.68 -12.37
CA ILE A 8 14.49 35.01 -11.46
C ILE A 8 13.17 34.70 -12.16
N VAL A 9 12.62 35.67 -12.90
CA VAL A 9 11.37 35.48 -13.66
C VAL A 9 11.53 34.40 -14.73
N THR A 10 12.61 34.43 -15.51
CA THR A 10 12.88 33.39 -16.52
C THR A 10 13.00 32.00 -15.89
N LEU A 11 13.67 31.89 -14.74
CA LEU A 11 13.80 30.63 -14.01
C LEU A 11 12.44 30.11 -13.53
N ILE A 12 11.59 30.98 -12.99
CA ILE A 12 10.23 30.61 -12.56
C ILE A 12 9.40 30.12 -13.74
N ILE A 13 9.44 30.83 -14.88
CA ILE A 13 8.71 30.44 -16.10
C ILE A 13 9.19 29.07 -16.59
N LEU A 14 10.51 28.85 -16.63
CA LEU A 14 11.09 27.57 -17.04
C LEU A 14 10.64 26.43 -16.12
N LEU A 15 10.61 26.67 -14.80
CA LEU A 15 10.20 25.69 -13.80
C LEU A 15 8.71 25.34 -13.94
N LEU A 16 7.85 26.35 -14.14
CA LEU A 16 6.43 26.13 -14.41
C LEU A 16 6.18 25.34 -15.70
N LEU A 17 6.93 25.64 -16.77
CA LEU A 17 6.85 24.91 -18.02
C LEU A 17 7.27 23.45 -17.84
N LEU A 18 8.38 23.21 -17.12
CA LEU A 18 8.84 21.86 -16.80
C LEU A 18 7.81 21.06 -16.00
N ILE A 19 7.20 21.65 -14.96
CA ILE A 19 6.13 21.02 -14.19
C ILE A 19 4.95 20.68 -15.10
N THR A 20 4.51 21.63 -15.93
CA THR A 20 3.35 21.45 -16.81
C THR A 20 3.58 20.31 -17.80
N VAL A 21 4.75 20.27 -18.44
CA VAL A 21 5.12 19.18 -19.37
C VAL A 21 5.16 17.84 -18.65
N THR A 22 5.75 17.79 -17.45
CA THR A 22 5.83 16.56 -16.65
C THR A 22 4.43 16.04 -16.28
N LEU A 23 3.54 16.92 -15.82
CA LEU A 23 2.18 16.56 -15.48
C LEU A 23 1.39 16.09 -16.72
N ALA A 24 1.56 16.75 -17.86
CA ALA A 24 0.93 16.33 -19.11
C ALA A 24 1.41 14.93 -19.56
N LEU A 25 2.71 14.65 -19.43
CA LEU A 25 3.27 13.33 -19.72
C LEU A 25 2.73 12.25 -18.77
N LEU A 26 2.66 12.55 -17.47
CA LEU A 26 2.11 11.63 -16.46
C LEU A 26 0.61 11.35 -16.67
N GLN A 27 -0.17 12.32 -17.14
CA GLN A 27 -1.59 12.10 -17.45
C GLN A 27 -1.78 11.28 -18.75
N SER A 28 -0.79 11.29 -19.63
CA SER A 28 -0.85 10.64 -20.93
C SER A 28 -0.48 9.15 -20.88
N ARG A 29 -0.55 8.49 -22.04
CA ARG A 29 -0.04 7.11 -22.23
C ARG A 29 1.45 6.92 -21.89
N PHE A 30 2.22 8.02 -21.80
CA PHE A 30 3.65 7.98 -21.50
C PHE A 30 3.97 7.79 -20.00
N ALA A 31 2.97 7.83 -19.12
CA ALA A 31 3.17 7.60 -17.69
C ALA A 31 3.89 6.29 -17.40
N THR A 32 3.36 5.19 -17.94
CA THR A 32 3.90 3.84 -17.74
C THR A 32 5.38 3.70 -18.13
N PRO A 33 5.80 4.03 -19.38
CA PRO A 33 7.20 3.89 -19.76
C PRO A 33 8.14 4.84 -18.98
N ILE A 34 7.68 6.03 -18.59
CA ILE A 34 8.48 6.94 -17.76
C ILE A 34 8.71 6.34 -16.37
N ILE A 35 7.64 5.90 -15.71
CA ILE A 35 7.73 5.33 -14.36
C ILE A 35 8.54 4.03 -14.34
N ASN A 36 8.34 3.13 -15.32
CA ASN A 36 9.14 1.91 -15.40
C ASN A 36 10.64 2.20 -15.61
N ARG A 37 11.00 3.26 -16.38
CA ARG A 37 12.40 3.69 -16.50
C ARG A 37 12.96 4.24 -15.19
N LEU A 38 12.16 5.01 -14.45
CA LEU A 38 12.57 5.54 -13.15
C LEU A 38 12.71 4.41 -12.11
N ALA A 39 11.87 3.38 -12.19
CA ALA A 39 11.92 2.22 -11.31
C ALA A 39 13.23 1.42 -11.45
N THR A 40 13.92 1.47 -12.60
CA THR A 40 15.25 0.85 -12.77
C THR A 40 16.32 1.43 -11.83
N TYR A 41 16.14 2.68 -11.36
CA TYR A 41 17.05 3.31 -10.39
C TYR A 41 16.64 3.06 -8.93
N SER A 42 15.50 2.41 -8.72
CA SER A 42 15.05 2.00 -7.38
C SER A 42 15.86 0.79 -6.90
N PRO A 43 16.18 0.68 -5.60
CA PRO A 43 16.71 -0.56 -5.04
C PRO A 43 15.71 -1.72 -5.10
N TYR A 44 14.45 -1.44 -5.44
CA TYR A 44 13.39 -2.44 -5.60
C TYR A 44 13.11 -2.67 -7.10
N PRO A 45 13.48 -3.84 -7.65
CA PRO A 45 13.30 -4.17 -9.07
C PRO A 45 11.83 -4.44 -9.39
N ILE A 46 11.02 -3.39 -9.51
CA ILE A 46 9.57 -3.46 -9.75
C ILE A 46 9.24 -2.89 -11.12
N GLN A 47 8.36 -3.56 -11.84
CA GLN A 47 7.77 -3.08 -13.09
C GLN A 47 6.24 -3.07 -13.00
N PHE A 48 5.61 -2.16 -13.72
CA PHE A 48 4.16 -1.98 -13.74
C PHE A 48 3.63 -2.22 -15.14
N GLN A 49 2.46 -2.85 -15.23
CA GLN A 49 1.75 -3.03 -16.51
C GLN A 49 1.16 -1.71 -17.01
N GLN A 50 0.59 -0.93 -16.09
CA GLN A 50 0.02 0.38 -16.38
C GLN A 50 0.17 1.28 -15.16
N VAL A 51 0.48 2.56 -15.42
CA VAL A 51 0.42 3.61 -14.41
C VAL A 51 -0.58 4.67 -14.87
N SER A 52 -1.44 5.10 -13.96
CA SER A 52 -2.46 6.11 -14.21
C SER A 52 -2.33 7.26 -13.22
N TYR A 53 -2.46 8.47 -13.75
CA TYR A 53 -2.42 9.72 -13.01
C TYR A 53 -3.54 10.65 -13.51
N SER A 54 -4.15 11.40 -12.59
CA SER A 54 -5.25 12.31 -12.90
C SER A 54 -5.03 13.67 -12.28
N LEU A 55 -5.11 14.74 -13.08
CA LEU A 55 -5.04 16.12 -12.58
C LEU A 55 -6.18 16.48 -11.62
N LYS A 56 -7.30 15.73 -11.63
CA LYS A 56 -8.39 15.92 -10.65
C LYS A 56 -7.98 15.49 -9.24
N GLN A 57 -7.00 14.61 -9.13
CA GLN A 57 -6.47 14.08 -7.88
C GLN A 57 -4.93 14.14 -7.95
N PRO A 58 -4.33 15.34 -7.85
CA PRO A 58 -2.92 15.54 -8.16
C PRO A 58 -1.96 14.82 -7.21
N TRP A 59 -2.45 14.41 -6.04
CA TRP A 59 -1.72 13.65 -5.02
C TRP A 59 -2.08 12.16 -5.03
N HIS A 60 -2.63 11.64 -6.12
CA HIS A 60 -3.01 10.24 -6.26
C HIS A 60 -2.39 9.62 -7.51
N MET A 61 -1.86 8.42 -7.38
CA MET A 61 -1.39 7.62 -8.51
C MET A 61 -1.80 6.17 -8.33
N THR A 62 -2.19 5.56 -9.45
CA THR A 62 -2.62 4.16 -9.50
C THR A 62 -1.62 3.37 -10.34
N PHE A 63 -1.17 2.25 -9.79
CA PHE A 63 -0.25 1.30 -10.41
C PHE A 63 -0.98 -0.03 -10.59
N ILE A 64 -1.01 -0.56 -11.80
CA ILE A 64 -1.69 -1.80 -12.15
C ILE A 64 -0.66 -2.87 -12.44
N GLY A 65 -0.88 -4.06 -11.88
CA GLY A 65 -0.05 -5.25 -12.05
C GLY A 65 1.43 -5.04 -11.69
N PRO A 66 1.78 -4.51 -10.50
CA PRO A 66 3.17 -4.49 -10.05
C PRO A 66 3.73 -5.92 -10.05
N SER A 67 4.87 -6.13 -10.69
CA SER A 67 5.58 -7.40 -10.74
C SER A 67 7.07 -7.20 -10.55
N TRP A 68 7.78 -8.23 -10.12
CA TRP A 68 9.24 -8.17 -10.03
C TRP A 68 9.86 -8.18 -11.42
N SER A 69 10.81 -7.28 -11.67
CA SER A 69 11.64 -7.33 -12.87
C SER A 69 12.77 -8.33 -12.71
N GLY A 70 13.11 -9.06 -13.77
CA GLY A 70 14.25 -9.99 -13.79
C GLY A 70 13.94 -11.43 -13.39
N LEU A 71 12.68 -11.78 -13.11
CA LEU A 71 12.24 -13.17 -13.01
C LEU A 71 11.90 -13.73 -14.41
N GLU A 72 12.24 -14.99 -14.68
CA GLU A 72 11.88 -15.66 -15.95
C GLU A 72 10.35 -15.74 -16.16
N GLN A 73 9.58 -15.79 -15.07
CA GLN A 73 8.12 -15.68 -15.09
C GLN A 73 7.68 -14.48 -14.25
N THR A 74 7.31 -13.40 -14.92
CA THR A 74 6.81 -12.17 -14.29
C THR A 74 5.38 -12.38 -13.80
N ARG A 75 5.25 -12.73 -12.52
CA ARG A 75 3.93 -12.80 -11.86
C ARG A 75 3.63 -11.48 -11.14
N PRO A 76 2.40 -10.95 -11.26
CA PRO A 76 2.01 -9.77 -10.50
C PRO A 76 1.99 -10.10 -9.01
N ILE A 77 2.58 -9.21 -8.22
CA ILE A 77 2.60 -9.24 -6.75
C ILE A 77 1.22 -8.86 -6.20
N ALA A 78 0.59 -7.90 -6.87
CA ALA A 78 -0.75 -7.42 -6.61
C ALA A 78 -1.42 -7.05 -7.94
N GLN A 79 -2.74 -6.95 -7.97
CA GLN A 79 -3.47 -6.46 -9.13
C GLN A 79 -3.38 -4.94 -9.25
N ARG A 80 -3.44 -4.23 -8.12
CA ARG A 80 -3.48 -2.76 -8.09
C ARG A 80 -2.87 -2.21 -6.81
N VAL A 81 -2.11 -1.13 -6.93
CA VAL A 81 -1.61 -0.31 -5.82
C VAL A 81 -2.04 1.13 -6.07
N GLU A 82 -2.63 1.77 -5.07
CA GLU A 82 -3.00 3.17 -5.10
C GLU A 82 -2.27 3.92 -3.98
N LEU A 83 -1.62 5.01 -4.34
CA LEU A 83 -0.84 5.83 -3.42
C LEU A 83 -1.45 7.23 -3.37
N TRP A 84 -1.77 7.70 -2.15
CA TRP A 84 -2.13 9.08 -1.88
C TRP A 84 -1.00 9.76 -1.12
N TRP A 85 -0.30 10.68 -1.76
CA TRP A 85 0.75 11.46 -1.11
C TRP A 85 0.15 12.44 -0.10
N SER A 86 0.85 12.60 1.02
CA SER A 86 0.52 13.65 1.99
C SER A 86 0.83 15.02 1.38
N ALA A 87 -0.12 15.94 1.45
CA ALA A 87 0.11 17.34 1.10
C ALA A 87 1.04 18.07 2.11
N ASN A 88 1.42 17.39 3.21
CA ASN A 88 2.32 17.95 4.21
C ASN A 88 3.78 17.94 3.73
N LEU A 89 4.24 19.11 3.27
CA LEU A 89 5.61 19.32 2.81
C LEU A 89 6.68 19.11 3.90
N ALA A 90 6.32 19.12 5.20
CA ALA A 90 7.26 18.87 6.29
C ALA A 90 7.69 17.39 6.38
N HIS A 91 6.87 16.47 5.85
CA HIS A 91 7.14 15.02 5.86
C HIS A 91 6.98 14.42 4.44
N PRO A 92 7.92 14.71 3.52
CA PRO A 92 7.78 14.39 2.09
C PRO A 92 7.80 12.87 1.78
N ARG A 93 8.08 12.01 2.75
CA ARG A 93 8.09 10.54 2.62
C ARG A 93 6.88 9.86 3.26
N GLN A 94 5.82 10.64 3.53
CA GLN A 94 4.60 10.15 4.14
C GLN A 94 3.46 10.13 3.13
N PHE A 95 2.70 9.03 3.15
CA PHE A 95 1.44 8.90 2.43
C PHE A 95 0.26 9.20 3.37
N ASP A 96 -0.80 9.78 2.84
CA ASP A 96 -2.07 9.84 3.56
C ASP A 96 -2.77 8.47 3.52
N SER A 97 -2.69 7.77 2.38
CA SER A 97 -3.26 6.44 2.23
C SER A 97 -2.45 5.61 1.24
N VAL A 98 -2.38 4.32 1.50
CA VAL A 98 -1.85 3.31 0.59
C VAL A 98 -2.87 2.18 0.52
N LEU A 99 -3.36 1.88 -0.68
CA LEU A 99 -4.23 0.74 -0.92
C LEU A 99 -3.54 -0.28 -1.82
N VAL A 100 -3.54 -1.54 -1.42
CA VAL A 100 -3.05 -2.66 -2.23
C VAL A 100 -4.20 -3.64 -2.41
N ALA A 101 -4.49 -4.00 -3.65
CA ALA A 101 -5.59 -4.88 -4.01
C ALA A 101 -5.11 -6.08 -4.81
N GLY A 102 -5.72 -7.24 -4.55
CA GLY A 102 -5.53 -8.46 -5.32
C GLY A 102 -4.18 -9.10 -5.11
N ILE A 103 -3.79 -9.28 -3.84
CA ILE A 103 -2.56 -9.99 -3.48
C ILE A 103 -2.87 -11.49 -3.49
N HIS A 104 -2.20 -12.25 -4.36
CA HIS A 104 -2.35 -13.70 -4.45
C HIS A 104 -1.01 -14.36 -4.18
N TYR A 105 -0.79 -14.78 -2.95
CA TYR A 105 0.52 -15.24 -2.48
C TYR A 105 0.49 -16.74 -2.16
N ARG A 106 1.35 -17.52 -2.82
CA ARG A 106 1.37 -18.99 -2.71
C ARG A 106 2.60 -19.53 -1.97
N GLU A 107 3.70 -18.78 -1.87
CA GLU A 107 4.91 -19.21 -1.18
C GLU A 107 5.72 -18.00 -0.67
N PRO A 108 6.23 -18.02 0.58
CA PRO A 108 7.03 -16.94 1.15
C PRO A 108 8.43 -16.85 0.54
N SER A 109 8.56 -16.25 -0.64
CA SER A 109 9.86 -15.72 -1.08
C SER A 109 10.08 -14.35 -0.42
N GLN A 110 11.19 -14.23 0.32
CA GLN A 110 11.67 -13.07 1.09
C GLN A 110 11.21 -11.72 0.49
N PHE A 111 10.09 -11.20 0.99
CA PHE A 111 9.58 -9.90 0.60
C PHE A 111 9.99 -8.88 1.65
N THR A 112 10.84 -7.94 1.26
CA THR A 112 11.15 -6.77 2.07
C THR A 112 10.36 -5.59 1.52
N LEU A 113 9.36 -5.14 2.28
CA LEU A 113 8.64 -3.91 1.96
C LEU A 113 9.63 -2.74 1.92
N PRO A 114 9.50 -1.81 0.96
CA PRO A 114 10.23 -0.55 1.01
C PRO A 114 9.94 0.19 2.31
N ALA A 115 10.89 1.02 2.74
CA ALA A 115 10.69 1.86 3.91
C ALA A 115 9.70 3.01 3.58
N PHE A 116 8.47 2.97 4.09
CA PHE A 116 7.47 4.03 3.95
C PHE A 116 6.60 4.20 5.21
N ALA A 117 6.00 5.38 5.34
CA ALA A 117 5.00 5.67 6.36
C ALA A 117 3.69 6.08 5.69
N THR A 118 2.56 5.64 6.24
CA THR A 118 1.23 6.05 5.78
C THR A 118 0.26 6.23 6.94
N LYS A 119 -0.63 7.22 6.88
CA LYS A 119 -1.70 7.36 7.90
C LYS A 119 -2.70 6.22 7.83
N ARG A 120 -2.92 5.65 6.64
CA ARG A 120 -3.77 4.47 6.45
C ARG A 120 -3.13 3.51 5.44
N LEU A 121 -3.04 2.24 5.81
CA LEU A 121 -2.68 1.15 4.94
C LEU A 121 -3.90 0.23 4.80
N ALA A 122 -4.36 -0.01 3.58
CA ALA A 122 -5.46 -0.91 3.29
C ALA A 122 -5.02 -1.99 2.31
N LEU A 123 -5.16 -3.25 2.71
CA LEU A 123 -4.97 -4.42 1.86
C LEU A 123 -6.37 -5.01 1.59
N THR A 124 -6.67 -5.30 0.33
CA THR A 124 -7.97 -5.84 -0.08
C THR A 124 -7.78 -6.97 -1.08
N ASP A 125 -8.72 -7.91 -1.12
CA ASP A 125 -8.61 -9.11 -1.98
C ASP A 125 -7.27 -9.82 -1.76
N VAL A 126 -6.97 -10.13 -0.50
CA VAL A 126 -5.75 -10.83 -0.11
C VAL A 126 -6.04 -12.32 -0.01
N SER A 127 -5.42 -13.11 -0.85
CA SER A 127 -5.43 -14.57 -0.78
C SER A 127 -4.04 -15.09 -0.47
N LEU A 128 -3.91 -15.79 0.65
CA LEU A 128 -2.66 -16.41 1.09
C LEU A 128 -2.86 -17.92 1.10
N LEU A 129 -1.92 -18.64 0.50
CA LEU A 129 -1.88 -20.10 0.55
C LEU A 129 -0.48 -20.51 0.99
N THR A 130 -0.40 -21.20 2.12
CA THR A 130 0.83 -21.81 2.65
C THR A 130 0.49 -23.24 3.11
N PRO A 131 1.47 -24.11 3.37
CA PRO A 131 1.19 -25.49 3.76
C PRO A 131 0.26 -25.65 4.97
N ASN A 132 0.27 -24.70 5.92
CA ASN A 132 -0.47 -24.79 7.18
C ASN A 132 -1.55 -23.71 7.36
N PHE A 133 -1.65 -22.77 6.41
CA PHE A 133 -2.54 -21.62 6.51
C PHE A 133 -3.04 -21.22 5.13
N GLU A 134 -4.36 -21.12 5.00
CA GLU A 134 -5.03 -20.54 3.84
C GLU A 134 -5.92 -19.38 4.31
N MET A 135 -5.88 -18.27 3.59
CA MET A 135 -6.80 -17.15 3.74
C MET A 135 -7.35 -16.81 2.37
N LYS A 136 -8.68 -16.64 2.27
CA LYS A 136 -9.37 -16.20 1.07
C LYS A 136 -10.06 -14.87 1.32
N ASN A 137 -9.94 -13.97 0.35
CA ASN A 137 -10.59 -12.66 0.32
C ASN A 137 -10.34 -11.84 1.59
N GLY A 138 -9.12 -11.91 2.11
CA GLY A 138 -8.67 -11.13 3.25
C GLY A 138 -8.70 -9.62 2.98
N LYS A 139 -9.00 -8.86 4.01
CA LYS A 139 -8.86 -7.41 4.06
C LYS A 139 -8.17 -7.04 5.37
N VAL A 140 -7.23 -6.11 5.28
CA VAL A 140 -6.48 -5.60 6.42
C VAL A 140 -6.43 -4.09 6.30
N GLU A 141 -6.87 -3.39 7.34
CA GLU A 141 -6.76 -1.94 7.45
C GLU A 141 -5.96 -1.60 8.70
N LEU A 142 -4.90 -0.80 8.55
CA LEU A 142 -4.03 -0.37 9.64
C LEU A 142 -3.90 1.15 9.60
N ASN A 143 -4.10 1.80 10.74
CA ASN A 143 -3.80 3.22 10.90
C ASN A 143 -2.35 3.44 11.34
N ASN A 144 -1.78 4.58 10.92
CA ASN A 144 -0.42 5.04 11.19
C ASN A 144 0.66 3.97 10.99
N TRP A 145 0.64 3.31 9.84
CA TRP A 145 1.66 2.35 9.45
C TRP A 145 3.01 3.04 9.22
N HIS A 146 4.07 2.38 9.69
CA HIS A 146 5.45 2.72 9.42
C HIS A 146 6.27 1.43 9.28
N SER A 147 6.82 1.16 8.10
CA SER A 147 7.71 0.01 7.95
C SER A 147 9.02 0.23 8.72
N SER A 148 9.44 -0.72 9.54
CA SER A 148 10.76 -0.75 10.17
C SER A 148 11.42 -2.10 9.93
N ALA A 149 12.70 -2.10 9.56
CA ALA A 149 13.50 -3.32 9.51
C ALA A 149 13.92 -3.81 10.91
N GLN A 150 13.75 -2.97 11.94
CA GLN A 150 14.19 -3.25 13.32
C GLN A 150 13.09 -3.92 14.16
N TYR A 151 11.82 -3.74 13.80
CA TYR A 151 10.69 -4.24 14.57
C TYR A 151 9.85 -5.20 13.73
N PRO A 152 9.19 -6.19 14.36
CA PRO A 152 8.21 -7.01 13.67
C PRO A 152 7.08 -6.18 13.05
N TRP A 153 6.44 -6.73 12.01
CA TRP A 153 5.36 -6.05 11.29
C TRP A 153 4.17 -5.67 12.21
N TRP A 154 3.92 -6.45 13.26
CA TRP A 154 2.82 -6.17 14.20
C TRP A 154 3.11 -4.95 15.09
N GLN A 155 4.37 -4.52 15.24
CA GLN A 155 4.74 -3.26 15.89
C GLN A 155 4.89 -2.09 14.89
N SER A 156 4.68 -2.34 13.60
CA SER A 156 4.91 -1.37 12.52
C SER A 156 3.71 -0.45 12.28
N PHE A 157 2.83 -0.27 13.27
CA PHE A 157 1.68 0.63 13.19
C PHE A 157 1.15 1.03 14.57
N GLN A 158 0.35 2.09 14.64
CA GLN A 158 -0.30 2.56 15.86
C GLN A 158 -1.73 3.06 15.58
N GLY A 159 -2.65 2.79 16.49
CA GLY A 159 -4.06 3.15 16.35
C GLY A 159 -4.91 1.97 15.89
N GLU A 160 -6.01 2.27 15.21
CA GLU A 160 -7.02 1.27 14.84
C GLU A 160 -6.50 0.29 13.79
N PHE A 161 -6.92 -0.96 13.94
CA PHE A 161 -6.78 -1.99 12.93
C PHE A 161 -8.09 -2.75 12.73
N ILE A 162 -8.30 -3.21 11.51
CA ILE A 162 -9.39 -4.10 11.15
C ILE A 162 -8.81 -5.22 10.28
N VAL A 163 -9.12 -6.45 10.61
CA VAL A 163 -8.77 -7.63 9.82
C VAL A 163 -10.04 -8.41 9.57
N SER A 164 -10.31 -8.74 8.31
CA SER A 164 -11.44 -9.59 7.95
C SER A 164 -11.06 -10.57 6.86
N ALA A 165 -11.72 -11.73 6.81
CA ALA A 165 -11.55 -12.68 5.73
C ALA A 165 -12.84 -13.50 5.54
N ASP A 166 -13.14 -13.84 4.29
CA ASP A 166 -14.30 -14.70 3.99
C ASP A 166 -14.07 -16.10 4.54
N ARG A 167 -12.82 -16.59 4.43
CA ARG A 167 -12.40 -17.89 4.96
C ARG A 167 -10.95 -17.85 5.41
N ILE A 168 -10.70 -18.44 6.57
CA ILE A 168 -9.36 -18.84 7.04
C ILE A 168 -9.39 -20.33 7.34
N TYR A 169 -8.40 -21.06 6.84
CA TYR A 169 -8.16 -22.44 7.20
C TYR A 169 -6.79 -22.55 7.86
N TYR A 170 -6.78 -23.01 9.10
CA TYR A 170 -5.57 -23.09 9.93
C TYR A 170 -5.65 -24.33 10.81
N HIS A 171 -4.60 -25.17 10.79
CA HIS A 171 -4.55 -26.43 11.56
C HIS A 171 -5.84 -27.27 11.51
N GLN A 172 -6.36 -27.53 10.29
CA GLN A 172 -7.59 -28.31 10.07
C GLN A 172 -8.88 -27.66 10.58
N GLN A 173 -8.82 -26.42 11.05
CA GLN A 173 -9.99 -25.64 11.44
C GLN A 173 -10.31 -24.62 10.36
N GLU A 174 -11.59 -24.56 9.98
CA GLU A 174 -12.10 -23.54 9.08
C GLU A 174 -12.89 -22.50 9.88
N LEU A 175 -12.46 -21.25 9.76
CA LEU A 175 -13.17 -20.08 10.25
C LEU A 175 -13.73 -19.33 9.04
N ASN A 176 -15.03 -19.08 9.05
CA ASN A 176 -15.70 -18.32 8.01
C ASN A 176 -16.09 -16.94 8.53
N GLN A 177 -16.09 -15.95 7.64
CA GLN A 177 -16.52 -14.57 7.95
C GLN A 177 -15.81 -14.00 9.19
N LEU A 178 -14.48 -14.17 9.26
CA LEU A 178 -13.70 -13.59 10.34
C LEU A 178 -13.75 -12.07 10.25
N LEU A 179 -13.97 -11.42 11.38
CA LEU A 179 -13.74 -9.99 11.60
C LEU A 179 -13.10 -9.80 12.98
N ILE A 180 -11.97 -9.10 12.99
CA ILE A 180 -11.27 -8.66 14.19
C ILE A 180 -11.05 -7.16 14.06
N ASN A 181 -11.37 -6.40 15.10
CA ASN A 181 -11.08 -4.99 15.14
C ASN A 181 -10.57 -4.59 16.53
N GLY A 182 -9.69 -3.61 16.56
CA GLY A 182 -9.07 -3.15 17.79
C GLY A 182 -8.13 -1.99 17.55
N ARG A 183 -7.34 -1.69 18.58
CA ARG A 183 -6.37 -0.59 18.59
C ARG A 183 -5.05 -1.03 19.20
N HIS A 184 -3.96 -0.59 18.59
CA HIS A 184 -2.60 -0.72 19.11
C HIS A 184 -2.12 0.62 19.66
N SER A 185 -1.84 0.68 20.95
CA SER A 185 -1.42 1.91 21.65
C SER A 185 0.07 2.20 21.50
N THR A 186 0.45 3.46 21.66
CA THR A 186 1.84 3.94 21.77
C THR A 186 2.62 3.31 22.94
N THR A 187 1.91 2.74 23.92
CA THR A 187 2.50 2.01 25.06
C THR A 187 2.58 0.49 24.83
N ASP A 188 2.55 0.02 23.58
CA ASP A 188 2.59 -1.39 23.16
C ASP A 188 1.43 -2.23 23.75
N LYS A 189 0.28 -1.58 23.97
CA LYS A 189 -0.94 -2.24 24.46
C LYS A 189 -1.88 -2.54 23.30
N TRP A 190 -2.39 -3.76 23.27
CA TRP A 190 -3.39 -4.23 22.32
C TRP A 190 -4.76 -4.23 22.98
N LEU A 191 -5.70 -3.49 22.40
CA LEU A 191 -7.09 -3.43 22.84
C LEU A 191 -7.94 -4.00 21.71
N PHE A 192 -8.60 -5.12 21.95
CA PHE A 192 -9.52 -5.72 20.98
C PHE A 192 -10.91 -5.19 21.27
N ASP A 193 -11.45 -4.42 20.33
CA ASP A 193 -12.79 -3.84 20.47
C ASP A 193 -13.85 -4.88 20.06
N GLY A 194 -13.55 -5.76 19.09
CA GLY A 194 -14.47 -6.81 18.65
C GLY A 194 -13.82 -7.99 17.91
N LEU A 195 -14.49 -9.14 18.00
CA LEU A 195 -14.15 -10.38 17.31
C LEU A 195 -15.44 -11.08 16.90
N SER A 196 -15.54 -11.50 15.64
CA SER A 196 -16.64 -12.37 15.18
C SER A 196 -16.18 -13.34 14.10
N PHE A 197 -16.75 -14.55 14.09
CA PHE A 197 -16.52 -15.58 13.08
C PHE A 197 -17.57 -16.69 13.16
N THR A 198 -17.66 -17.50 12.12
CA THR A 198 -18.45 -18.74 12.08
C THR A 198 -17.52 -19.94 12.10
N TRP A 199 -17.70 -20.85 13.06
CA TRP A 199 -16.93 -22.09 13.21
C TRP A 199 -17.86 -23.29 13.32
N GLN A 200 -17.73 -24.28 12.42
CA GLN A 200 -18.55 -25.50 12.43
C GLN A 200 -20.07 -25.24 12.57
N HIS A 201 -20.58 -24.23 11.87
CA HIS A 201 -21.97 -23.72 11.91
C HIS A 201 -22.37 -22.94 13.18
N ALA A 202 -21.48 -22.76 14.15
CA ALA A 202 -21.70 -21.89 15.29
C ALA A 202 -21.21 -20.46 14.99
N GLN A 203 -22.02 -19.46 15.31
CA GLN A 203 -21.61 -18.06 15.27
C GLN A 203 -20.99 -17.68 16.61
N VAL A 204 -19.75 -17.19 16.58
CA VAL A 204 -19.03 -16.67 17.74
C VAL A 204 -18.85 -15.18 17.56
N SER A 205 -19.23 -14.40 18.57
CA SER A 205 -19.02 -12.95 18.58
C SER A 205 -18.73 -12.45 19.99
N GLY A 206 -17.79 -11.52 20.12
CA GLY A 206 -17.49 -10.82 21.36
C GLY A 206 -17.14 -9.36 21.08
N GLN A 207 -17.52 -8.49 22.01
CA GLN A 207 -17.23 -7.06 21.97
C GLN A 207 -16.73 -6.64 23.35
N ALA A 208 -15.64 -5.87 23.39
CA ALA A 208 -15.21 -5.24 24.63
C ALA A 208 -16.03 -3.98 24.89
N ILE A 209 -16.48 -3.80 26.14
CA ILE A 209 -17.20 -2.62 26.64
C ILE A 209 -16.22 -1.72 27.38
#